data_AF-A0A226DQY5-F1
#
_entry.id   AF-A0A226DQY5-F1
#
_cell.length_a   1.000
_cell.length_b   1.000
_cell.length_c   1.000
_cell.angle_alpha   90.00
_cell.angle_beta   90.00
_cell.angle_gamma   90.00
#
_symmetry.space_group_name_H-M   'P 1'
#
loop_
_entity.id
_entity.type
_entity.pdbx_description
1 polymer ?
#
loop_
_entity_poly.entity_id
_entity_poly.type
_entity_poly.pdbx_seq_one_letter_code
_entity_poly.pdbx_strand_id
1 'polypeptide(L)'
;MKMSTTAKVMVCFMTTLQYSVIGFPVGIFCLLVFDPCFPPFLLSMSTNCSAIKWTNFGPEILVLVFETWMAAQAIYSGCIWAFYILFVGITCALNYLQVVRCKMARAKKLVQHKLCIRTYRQVHIVEKMFNDYLMARITPAIVMAIPAIQIVTQFVSVTMHDQIAMPGFLVFPLFLVNGFINNVLVFTLASWINSTSKEMLEKFGRQVAHVGGKGRAYLRKEVQSLNCMKIKFGTNFIDRGTPLVIQNFCLAQTMSLVLIRSSKAHK
;
A
#
# COMPACT_ATOMS: atom_id res chain seq x y z
N MET A 1 -13.70 -18.03 -16.26
CA MET A 1 -12.57 -18.29 -15.33
C MET A 1 -13.01 -17.79 -13.95
N LYS A 2 -13.18 -18.66 -12.94
CA LYS A 2 -13.63 -18.21 -11.60
C LYS A 2 -12.49 -17.41 -10.94
N MET A 3 -12.73 -16.15 -10.60
CA MET A 3 -11.77 -15.34 -9.86
C MET A 3 -11.50 -15.94 -8.48
N SER A 4 -10.22 -16.01 -8.10
CA SER A 4 -9.79 -16.38 -6.76
C SER A 4 -10.42 -15.44 -5.72
N THR A 5 -10.74 -15.94 -4.53
CA THR A 5 -11.28 -15.12 -3.41
C THR A 5 -10.38 -13.92 -3.13
N THR A 6 -9.06 -14.11 -3.18
CA THR A 6 -8.08 -13.02 -3.03
C THR A 6 -8.27 -11.93 -4.07
N ALA A 7 -8.50 -12.29 -5.33
CA ALA A 7 -8.72 -11.31 -6.40
C ALA A 7 -10.03 -10.54 -6.21
N LYS A 8 -11.09 -11.18 -5.68
CA LYS A 8 -12.34 -10.49 -5.36
C LYS A 8 -12.18 -9.49 -4.22
N VAL A 9 -11.49 -9.89 -3.14
CA VAL A 9 -11.16 -9.00 -2.02
C VAL A 9 -10.33 -7.82 -2.52
N MET A 10 -9.37 -8.09 -3.41
CA MET A 10 -8.53 -7.06 -4.00
C MET A 10 -9.31 -6.05 -4.82
N VAL A 11 -10.22 -6.52 -5.68
CA VAL A 11 -11.08 -5.65 -6.49
C VAL A 11 -11.96 -4.79 -5.59
N CYS A 12 -12.58 -5.38 -4.56
CA CYS A 12 -13.36 -4.63 -3.59
C CYS A 12 -12.52 -3.52 -2.94
N PHE A 13 -11.31 -3.85 -2.49
CA PHE A 13 -10.41 -2.90 -1.87
C PHE A 13 -9.95 -1.78 -2.82
N MET A 14 -9.62 -2.10 -4.07
CA MET A 14 -9.26 -1.09 -5.09
C MET A 14 -10.43 -0.16 -5.39
N THR A 15 -11.65 -0.70 -5.46
CA THR A 15 -12.87 0.11 -5.60
C THR A 15 -13.05 1.05 -4.41
N THR A 16 -12.87 0.55 -3.17
CA THR A 16 -12.94 1.39 -1.97
C THR A 16 -11.90 2.50 -2.01
N LEU A 17 -10.65 2.20 -2.34
CA LEU A 17 -9.59 3.21 -2.46
C LEU A 17 -9.91 4.25 -3.53
N GLN A 18 -10.45 3.85 -4.67
CA GLN A 18 -10.83 4.79 -5.73
C GLN A 18 -11.90 5.78 -5.25
N TYR A 19 -12.91 5.31 -4.52
CA TYR A 19 -13.89 6.19 -3.90
C TYR A 19 -13.26 7.09 -2.84
N SER A 20 -12.31 6.60 -2.04
CA SER A 20 -11.58 7.44 -1.07
C SER A 20 -10.76 8.54 -1.74
N VAL A 21 -10.11 8.24 -2.87
CA VAL A 21 -9.31 9.19 -3.66
C VAL A 21 -10.18 10.31 -4.23
N ILE A 22 -11.42 10.02 -4.66
CA ILE A 22 -12.40 11.03 -5.11
C ILE A 22 -12.97 11.81 -3.91
N GLY A 23 -13.34 11.09 -2.85
CA GLY A 23 -14.02 11.66 -1.69
C GLY A 23 -13.14 12.68 -0.96
N PHE A 24 -11.82 12.51 -0.98
CA PHE A 24 -10.91 13.39 -0.28
C PHE A 24 -10.86 14.84 -0.81
N PRO A 25 -10.59 15.12 -2.10
CA PRO A 25 -10.62 16.49 -2.63
C PRO A 25 -12.02 17.11 -2.53
N VAL A 26 -13.09 16.32 -2.67
CA VAL A 26 -14.46 16.79 -2.41
C VAL A 26 -14.63 17.19 -0.94
N GLY A 27 -14.07 16.42 -0.02
CA GLY A 27 -14.05 16.74 1.41
C GLY A 27 -13.29 18.03 1.71
N ILE A 28 -12.13 18.25 1.10
CA ILE A 28 -11.39 19.52 1.21
C ILE A 28 -12.23 20.68 0.68
N PHE A 29 -12.83 20.53 -0.50
CA PHE A 29 -13.66 21.56 -1.10
C PHE A 29 -14.82 21.94 -0.16
N CYS A 30 -15.57 20.95 0.32
CA CYS A 30 -16.66 21.19 1.27
C CYS A 30 -16.15 21.87 2.55
N LEU A 31 -15.04 21.39 3.11
CA LEU A 31 -14.45 21.96 4.31
C LEU A 31 -14.08 23.44 4.12
N LEU A 32 -13.45 23.80 3.00
CA LEU A 32 -13.08 25.19 2.70
C LEU A 32 -14.28 26.09 2.39
N VAL A 33 -15.37 25.53 1.85
CA VAL A 33 -16.63 26.26 1.67
C VAL A 33 -17.27 26.59 3.03
N PHE A 34 -17.19 25.68 4.01
CA PHE A 34 -17.73 25.89 5.35
C PHE A 34 -16.82 26.75 6.23
N ASP A 35 -15.51 26.54 6.17
CA ASP A 35 -14.51 27.26 6.97
C ASP A 35 -13.28 27.59 6.11
N PRO A 36 -13.25 28.76 5.45
CA PRO A 36 -12.13 29.18 4.62
C PRO A 36 -10.88 29.51 5.45
N CYS A 37 -11.01 29.71 6.76
CA CYS A 37 -9.87 29.99 7.65
C CYS A 37 -9.17 28.71 8.13
N PHE A 38 -9.57 27.52 7.65
CA PHE A 38 -9.01 26.27 8.14
C PHE A 38 -7.54 26.10 7.69
N PRO A 39 -6.56 26.01 8.61
CA PRO A 39 -5.17 25.74 8.25
C PRO A 39 -4.98 24.28 7.78
N PRO A 40 -4.05 23.97 6.86
CA PRO A 40 -2.95 24.79 6.34
C PRO A 40 -3.22 25.36 4.92
N PHE A 41 -4.47 25.59 4.55
CA PHE A 41 -4.83 26.00 3.19
C PHE A 41 -4.52 27.48 2.93
N LEU A 42 -4.29 27.87 1.68
CA LEU A 42 -3.95 29.21 1.24
C LEU A 42 -4.98 30.25 1.67
N LEU A 43 -6.28 29.90 1.68
CA LEU A 43 -7.30 30.82 2.19
C LEU A 43 -7.08 31.21 3.66
N SER A 44 -6.52 30.32 4.48
CA SER A 44 -6.19 30.63 5.89
C SER A 44 -5.07 31.64 6.06
N MET A 45 -4.23 31.84 5.03
CA MET A 45 -3.17 32.86 5.03
C MET A 45 -3.68 34.27 4.67
N SER A 46 -4.92 34.38 4.19
CA SER A 46 -5.55 35.67 3.89
C SER A 46 -5.95 36.38 5.18
N THR A 47 -5.62 37.67 5.30
CA THR A 47 -6.03 38.50 6.45
C THR A 47 -7.55 38.64 6.58
N ASN A 48 -8.28 38.41 5.48
CA ASN A 48 -9.72 38.59 5.41
C ASN A 48 -10.50 37.27 5.40
N CYS A 49 -9.88 36.14 5.78
CA CYS A 49 -10.52 34.82 5.67
C CYS A 49 -11.89 34.74 6.37
N SER A 50 -12.05 35.42 7.50
CA SER A 50 -13.30 35.43 8.29
C SER A 50 -14.42 36.29 7.68
N ALA A 51 -14.08 37.20 6.76
CA ALA A 51 -15.01 38.10 6.10
C ALA A 51 -15.46 37.59 4.72
N ILE A 52 -14.93 36.45 4.27
CA ILE A 52 -15.23 35.88 2.95
C ILE A 52 -16.70 35.48 2.90
N LYS A 53 -17.43 36.05 1.95
CA LYS A 53 -18.80 35.64 1.59
C LYS A 53 -18.80 35.15 0.15
N TRP A 54 -19.37 33.96 -0.08
CA TRP A 54 -19.48 33.33 -1.40
C TRP A 54 -20.49 34.01 -2.36
N THR A 55 -20.94 35.22 -2.04
CA THR A 55 -21.99 35.94 -2.80
C THR A 55 -21.45 36.65 -4.04
N ASN A 56 -20.17 37.06 -4.01
CA ASN A 56 -19.54 37.76 -5.13
C ASN A 56 -18.49 36.88 -5.78
N PHE A 57 -18.41 36.92 -7.12
CA PHE A 57 -17.32 36.30 -7.87
C PHE A 57 -16.02 37.08 -7.64
N GLY A 58 -15.30 36.73 -6.57
CA GLY A 58 -14.02 37.31 -6.18
C GLY A 58 -12.82 36.38 -6.39
N PRO A 59 -11.59 36.87 -6.17
CA PRO A 59 -10.36 36.07 -6.25
C PRO A 59 -10.35 34.88 -5.27
N GLU A 60 -11.14 34.92 -4.19
CA GLU A 60 -11.25 33.86 -3.18
C GLU A 60 -11.77 32.55 -3.78
N ILE A 61 -12.73 32.62 -4.71
CA ILE A 61 -13.25 31.44 -5.42
C ILE A 61 -12.17 30.83 -6.31
N LEU A 62 -11.32 31.66 -6.93
CA LEU A 62 -10.21 31.18 -7.75
C LEU A 62 -9.19 30.43 -6.89
N VAL A 63 -8.86 30.97 -5.70
CA VAL A 63 -7.98 30.28 -4.75
C VAL A 63 -8.60 28.95 -4.30
N LEU A 64 -9.89 28.93 -3.94
CA LEU A 64 -10.60 27.71 -3.54
C LEU A 64 -10.54 26.61 -4.61
N VAL A 65 -10.84 26.97 -5.86
CA VAL A 65 -10.81 26.04 -7.00
C VAL A 65 -9.39 25.56 -7.27
N PHE A 66 -8.42 26.48 -7.23
CA PHE A 66 -7.01 26.15 -7.43
C PHE A 66 -6.48 25.20 -6.37
N GLU A 67 -6.78 25.43 -5.08
CA GLU A 67 -6.36 24.55 -3.99
C GLU A 67 -6.99 23.17 -4.08
N THR A 68 -8.30 23.11 -4.35
CA THR A 68 -9.01 21.85 -4.53
C THR A 68 -8.45 21.06 -5.72
N TRP A 69 -8.19 21.76 -6.84
CA TRP A 69 -7.57 21.18 -8.03
C TRP A 69 -6.17 20.64 -7.74
N MET A 70 -5.33 21.42 -7.05
CA MET A 70 -3.98 21.03 -6.66
C MET A 70 -4.00 19.81 -5.73
N ALA A 71 -4.89 19.80 -4.74
CA ALA A 71 -5.07 18.67 -3.83
C ALA A 71 -5.54 17.41 -4.58
N ALA A 72 -6.52 17.55 -5.47
CA ALA A 72 -6.98 16.45 -6.33
C ALA A 72 -5.83 15.92 -7.17
N GLN A 73 -5.10 16.78 -7.88
CA GLN A 73 -4.01 16.40 -8.76
C GLN A 73 -2.87 15.70 -8.00
N ALA A 74 -2.50 16.21 -6.83
CA ALA A 74 -1.47 15.62 -5.98
C ALA A 74 -1.85 14.18 -5.56
N ILE A 75 -3.11 14.00 -5.16
CA ILE A 75 -3.61 12.70 -4.68
C ILE A 75 -3.79 11.73 -5.83
N TYR A 76 -4.44 12.15 -6.93
CA TYR A 76 -4.61 11.28 -8.09
C TYR A 76 -3.26 10.83 -8.66
N SER A 77 -2.32 11.76 -8.83
CA SER A 77 -0.98 11.43 -9.32
C SER A 77 -0.31 10.42 -8.37
N GLY A 78 -0.20 10.74 -7.07
CA GLY A 78 0.46 9.86 -6.11
C GLY A 78 -0.22 8.48 -5.97
N CYS A 79 -1.53 8.46 -5.83
CA CYS A 79 -2.31 7.25 -5.58
C CYS A 79 -2.39 6.34 -6.81
N ILE A 80 -2.51 6.88 -8.03
CA ILE A 80 -2.53 6.04 -9.25
C ILE A 80 -1.22 5.27 -9.35
N TRP A 81 -0.07 5.94 -9.24
CA TRP A 81 1.23 5.28 -9.33
C TRP A 81 1.44 4.28 -8.20
N ALA A 82 1.21 4.70 -6.95
CA ALA A 82 1.42 3.84 -5.79
C ALA A 82 0.48 2.63 -5.79
N PHE A 83 -0.83 2.87 -5.93
CA PHE A 83 -1.82 1.80 -5.80
C PHE A 83 -1.90 0.94 -7.04
N TYR A 84 -1.94 1.51 -8.24
CA TYR A 84 -2.08 0.68 -9.43
C TYR A 84 -0.85 -0.22 -9.60
N ILE A 85 0.36 0.34 -9.53
CA ILE A 85 1.57 -0.46 -9.77
C ILE A 85 1.76 -1.51 -8.68
N LEU A 86 1.63 -1.15 -7.40
CA LEU A 86 1.83 -2.13 -6.32
C LEU A 86 0.72 -3.17 -6.30
N PHE A 87 -0.53 -2.74 -6.15
CA PHE A 87 -1.61 -3.68 -5.88
C PHE A 87 -1.96 -4.52 -7.11
N VAL A 88 -1.98 -3.93 -8.31
CA VAL A 88 -2.18 -4.71 -9.53
C VAL A 88 -0.97 -5.60 -9.79
N GLY A 89 0.26 -5.08 -9.64
CA GLY A 89 1.48 -5.86 -9.85
C GLY A 89 1.59 -7.07 -8.91
N ILE A 90 1.31 -6.87 -7.62
CA ILE A 90 1.26 -7.93 -6.59
C ILE A 90 0.18 -8.95 -6.94
N THR A 91 -1.03 -8.50 -7.28
CA THR A 91 -2.14 -9.39 -7.64
C THR A 91 -1.83 -10.19 -8.90
N CYS A 92 -1.20 -9.56 -9.88
CA CYS A 92 -0.73 -10.19 -11.10
C CYS A 92 0.31 -11.28 -10.78
N ALA A 93 1.30 -10.97 -9.94
CA ALA A 93 2.30 -11.95 -9.48
C ALA A 93 1.67 -13.14 -8.73
N LEU A 94 0.71 -12.87 -7.84
CA LEU A 94 -0.05 -13.92 -7.14
C LEU A 94 -0.87 -14.79 -8.10
N ASN A 95 -1.52 -14.19 -9.10
CA ASN A 95 -2.26 -14.93 -10.12
C ASN A 95 -1.34 -15.80 -10.98
N TYR A 96 -0.18 -15.28 -11.40
CA TYR A 96 0.82 -16.06 -12.12
C TYR A 96 1.35 -17.23 -11.26
N LEU A 97 1.64 -16.98 -9.99
CA LEU A 97 2.00 -18.01 -9.02
C LEU A 97 0.93 -19.10 -8.91
N GLN A 98 -0.35 -18.72 -8.85
CA GLN A 98 -1.46 -19.67 -8.77
C GLN A 98 -1.54 -20.52 -10.05
N VAL A 99 -1.38 -19.91 -11.23
CA VAL A 99 -1.35 -20.65 -12.51
C VAL A 99 -0.19 -21.63 -12.56
N VAL A 100 1.00 -21.21 -12.13
CA VAL A 100 2.19 -22.08 -12.06
C VAL A 100 1.96 -23.22 -11.07
N ARG A 101 1.41 -22.94 -9.89
CA ARG A 101 1.04 -23.94 -8.87
C ARG A 101 0.08 -24.98 -9.44
N CYS A 102 -0.96 -24.56 -10.17
CA CYS A 102 -1.91 -25.47 -10.80
C CYS A 102 -1.25 -26.34 -11.89
N LYS A 103 -0.35 -25.78 -12.70
CA LYS A 103 0.41 -26.54 -13.71
C LYS A 103 1.34 -27.56 -13.06
N MET A 104 2.04 -27.17 -12.00
CA MET A 104 2.93 -28.04 -11.23
C MET A 104 2.17 -29.20 -10.61
N ALA A 105 1.01 -28.95 -9.99
CA ALA A 105 0.20 -30.00 -9.37
C ALA A 105 -0.32 -31.06 -10.37
N ARG A 106 -0.48 -30.70 -11.65
CA ARG A 106 -0.93 -31.60 -12.72
C ARG A 106 0.23 -32.28 -13.47
N ALA A 107 1.47 -31.83 -13.27
CA ALA A 107 2.63 -32.39 -13.96
C ALA A 107 2.92 -33.80 -13.45
N LYS A 108 2.93 -34.79 -14.37
CA LYS A 108 3.33 -36.18 -14.08
C LYS A 108 4.61 -36.59 -14.80
N LYS A 109 4.90 -35.98 -15.96
CA LYS A 109 6.05 -36.32 -16.80
C LYS A 109 7.21 -35.35 -16.57
N LEU A 110 8.45 -35.83 -16.71
CA LEU A 110 9.67 -35.02 -16.58
C LEU A 110 9.66 -33.78 -17.49
N VAL A 111 9.14 -33.92 -18.72
CA VAL A 111 9.02 -32.82 -19.70
C VAL A 111 8.08 -31.73 -19.18
N GLN A 112 6.98 -32.10 -18.52
CA GLN A 112 6.03 -31.14 -17.95
C GLN A 112 6.64 -30.39 -16.76
N HIS A 113 7.44 -31.07 -15.93
CA HIS A 113 8.19 -30.41 -14.85
C HIS A 113 9.18 -29.38 -15.40
N LYS A 114 9.93 -29.72 -16.46
CA LYS A 114 10.84 -28.75 -17.12
C LYS A 114 10.10 -27.53 -17.64
N LEU A 115 8.92 -27.72 -18.26
CA LEU A 115 8.10 -26.60 -18.73
C LEU A 115 7.63 -25.71 -17.55
N CYS A 116 7.21 -26.32 -16.44
CA CYS A 116 6.81 -25.58 -15.24
C CYS A 116 7.96 -24.74 -14.66
N ILE A 117 9.17 -25.31 -14.61
CA ILE A 117 10.38 -24.58 -14.17
C ILE A 117 10.67 -23.40 -15.09
N ARG A 118 10.56 -23.58 -16.41
CA ARG A 118 10.76 -22.49 -17.39
C ARG A 118 9.75 -21.36 -17.18
N THR A 119 8.46 -21.70 -17.01
CA THR A 119 7.43 -20.69 -16.72
C THR A 119 7.69 -19.99 -15.39
N TYR A 120 8.12 -20.72 -14.35
CA TYR A 120 8.47 -20.12 -13.06
C TYR A 120 9.63 -19.13 -13.20
N ARG A 121 10.69 -19.48 -13.94
CA ARG A 121 11.81 -18.56 -14.22
C ARG A 121 11.36 -17.29 -14.95
N GLN A 122 10.42 -17.39 -15.89
CA GLN A 122 9.86 -16.23 -16.57
C GLN A 122 9.12 -15.31 -15.58
N VAL A 123 8.29 -15.87 -14.69
CA VAL A 123 7.60 -15.09 -13.65
C VAL A 123 8.60 -14.45 -12.68
N HIS A 124 9.68 -15.17 -12.33
CA HIS A 124 10.73 -14.63 -11.48
C HIS A 124 11.51 -13.47 -12.13
N ILE A 125 11.71 -13.49 -13.45
CA ILE A 125 12.31 -12.35 -14.18
C ILE A 125 11.38 -11.14 -14.10
N VAL A 126 10.07 -11.32 -14.33
CA VAL A 126 9.08 -10.24 -14.20
C VAL A 126 9.07 -9.67 -12.78
N GLU A 127 9.14 -10.52 -11.76
CA GLU A 127 9.24 -10.10 -10.36
C GLU A 127 10.51 -9.29 -10.07
N LYS A 128 11.66 -9.66 -10.64
CA LYS A 128 12.89 -8.86 -10.52
C LYS A 128 12.76 -7.48 -11.16
N MET A 129 12.24 -7.42 -12.39
CA MET A 129 12.00 -6.13 -13.07
C MET A 129 11.02 -5.25 -12.29
N PHE A 130 9.98 -5.86 -11.72
CA PHE A 130 9.02 -5.18 -10.86
C PHE A 130 9.67 -4.65 -9.57
N ASN A 131 10.48 -5.46 -8.91
CA ASN A 131 11.23 -5.05 -7.72
C ASN A 131 12.23 -3.94 -8.00
N ASP A 132 12.94 -3.97 -9.12
CA ASP A 132 13.91 -2.92 -9.48
C ASP A 132 13.21 -1.56 -9.63
N TYR A 133 12.01 -1.55 -10.22
CA TYR A 133 11.19 -0.34 -10.31
C TYR A 133 10.62 0.09 -8.94
N LEU A 134 10.05 -0.85 -8.19
CA LEU A 134 9.44 -0.56 -6.89
C LEU A 134 10.45 -0.04 -5.87
N MET A 135 11.59 -0.73 -5.72
CA MET A 135 12.63 -0.38 -4.75
C MET A 135 13.19 1.02 -4.95
N ALA A 136 13.31 1.46 -6.20
CA ALA A 136 13.94 2.74 -6.50
C ALA A 136 13.04 3.94 -6.21
N ARG A 137 11.71 3.78 -6.31
CA ARG A 137 10.78 4.94 -6.28
C ARG A 137 9.62 4.77 -5.31
N ILE A 138 8.82 3.73 -5.51
CA ILE A 138 7.52 3.60 -4.83
C ILE A 138 7.70 3.13 -3.39
N THR A 139 8.58 2.15 -3.20
CA THR A 139 8.77 1.49 -1.91
C THR A 139 9.32 2.45 -0.83
N PRO A 140 10.37 3.25 -1.08
CA PRO A 140 10.82 4.26 -0.12
C PRO A 140 9.74 5.31 0.18
N ALA A 141 9.02 5.77 -0.85
CA ALA A 141 7.95 6.75 -0.67
C ALA A 141 6.85 6.23 0.26
N ILE A 142 6.43 4.97 0.11
CA ILE A 142 5.37 4.40 0.95
C ILE A 142 5.81 4.16 2.38
N VAL A 143 7.00 3.60 2.60
CA VAL A 143 7.49 3.36 3.97
C VAL A 143 7.85 4.63 4.70
N MET A 144 8.12 5.73 4.00
CA MET A 144 8.29 7.02 4.63
C MET A 144 6.94 7.73 4.83
N ALA A 145 6.16 7.90 3.77
CA ALA A 145 4.97 8.75 3.78
C ALA A 145 3.82 8.16 4.58
N ILE A 146 3.51 6.85 4.44
CA ILE A 146 2.34 6.28 5.13
C ILE A 146 2.56 6.26 6.65
N PRO A 147 3.69 5.78 7.19
CA PRO A 147 3.97 5.88 8.62
C PRO A 147 3.99 7.33 9.14
N ALA A 148 4.57 8.27 8.39
CA ALA A 148 4.56 9.68 8.78
C ALA A 148 3.13 10.24 8.89
N ILE A 149 2.29 10.01 7.88
CA ILE A 149 0.88 10.39 7.90
C ILE A 149 0.16 9.72 9.08
N GLN A 150 0.40 8.43 9.30
CA GLN A 150 -0.23 7.70 10.40
C GLN A 150 0.18 8.29 11.77
N ILE A 151 1.46 8.58 11.99
CA ILE A 151 1.95 9.19 13.25
C ILE A 151 1.31 10.56 13.48
N VAL A 152 1.30 11.43 12.47
CA VAL A 152 0.73 12.78 12.58
C VAL A 152 -0.77 12.72 12.85
N THR A 153 -1.50 11.94 12.07
CA THR A 153 -2.96 11.81 12.20
C THR A 153 -3.36 11.19 13.53
N GLN A 154 -2.62 10.19 14.01
CA GLN A 154 -2.83 9.59 15.32
C GLN A 154 -2.54 10.58 16.46
N PHE A 155 -1.44 11.33 16.36
CA PHE A 155 -1.09 12.36 17.34
C PHE A 155 -2.16 13.45 17.43
N VAL A 156 -2.63 13.97 16.29
CA VAL A 156 -3.69 14.99 16.24
C VAL A 156 -5.00 14.43 16.80
N SER A 157 -5.37 13.20 16.43
CA SER A 157 -6.59 12.54 16.93
C SER A 157 -6.57 12.35 18.44
N VAL A 158 -5.41 12.05 19.05
CA VAL A 158 -5.29 11.87 20.50
C VAL A 158 -5.23 13.22 21.23
N THR A 159 -4.44 14.17 20.73
CA THR A 159 -4.09 15.37 21.51
C THR A 159 -4.90 16.62 21.21
N MET A 160 -5.58 16.68 20.06
CA MET A 160 -6.31 17.86 19.59
C MET A 160 -7.80 17.60 19.37
N HIS A 161 -8.34 16.50 19.94
CA HIS A 161 -9.74 16.13 19.74
C HIS A 161 -10.74 17.17 20.24
N ASP A 162 -10.41 17.88 21.33
CA ASP A 162 -11.26 18.96 21.85
C ASP A 162 -11.01 20.33 21.21
N GLN A 163 -9.90 20.49 20.48
CA GLN A 163 -9.47 21.78 19.95
C GLN A 163 -9.96 22.03 18.52
N ILE A 164 -10.21 20.96 17.76
CA ILE A 164 -10.59 21.04 16.35
C ILE A 164 -12.10 20.88 16.24
N ALA A 165 -12.78 21.92 15.74
CA ALA A 165 -14.22 21.87 15.51
C ALA A 165 -14.60 20.77 14.49
N MET A 166 -15.75 20.13 14.72
CA MET A 166 -16.39 19.30 13.69
C MET A 166 -16.91 20.20 12.56
N PRO A 167 -16.80 19.79 11.28
CA PRO A 167 -16.46 18.46 10.77
C PRO A 167 -14.95 18.22 10.51
N GLY A 168 -14.10 19.24 10.65
CA GLY A 168 -12.68 19.16 10.31
C GLY A 168 -11.93 18.06 11.06
N PHE A 169 -12.31 17.80 12.32
CA PHE A 169 -11.72 16.73 13.11
C PHE A 169 -11.91 15.33 12.49
N LEU A 170 -13.04 15.06 11.83
CA LEU A 170 -13.38 13.73 11.29
C LEU A 170 -12.38 13.24 10.23
N VAL A 171 -11.69 14.17 9.57
CA VAL A 171 -10.68 13.87 8.55
C VAL A 171 -9.50 13.10 9.15
N PHE A 172 -9.08 13.41 10.39
CA PHE A 172 -7.91 12.77 11.00
C PHE A 172 -8.13 11.30 11.36
N PRO A 173 -9.22 10.89 12.06
CA PRO A 173 -9.52 9.48 12.28
C PRO A 173 -9.74 8.70 10.97
N LEU A 174 -10.35 9.32 9.96
CA LEU A 174 -10.53 8.69 8.65
C LEU A 174 -9.18 8.37 7.99
N PHE A 175 -8.23 9.31 8.02
CA PHE A 175 -6.87 9.08 7.56
C PHE A 175 -6.12 8.03 8.37
N LEU A 176 -6.32 8.02 9.69
CA LEU A 176 -5.71 7.02 10.57
C LEU A 176 -6.16 5.61 10.17
N VAL A 177 -7.47 5.41 9.99
CA VAL A 177 -8.04 4.12 9.56
C VAL A 177 -7.56 3.74 8.17
N ASN A 178 -7.57 4.69 7.21
CA ASN A 178 -7.08 4.44 5.85
C ASN A 178 -5.59 4.08 5.82
N GLY A 179 -4.76 4.83 6.55
CA GLY A 179 -3.32 4.58 6.65
C GLY A 179 -3.02 3.23 7.31
N PHE A 180 -3.75 2.88 8.37
CA PHE A 180 -3.64 1.59 9.04
C PHE A 180 -4.00 0.43 8.11
N ILE A 181 -5.17 0.48 7.47
CA ILE A 181 -5.64 -0.55 6.53
C ILE A 181 -4.66 -0.69 5.37
N ASN A 182 -4.20 0.44 4.80
CA ASN A 182 -3.28 0.43 3.67
C ASN A 182 -1.94 -0.22 4.04
N ASN A 183 -1.33 0.19 5.16
CA ASN A 183 -0.09 -0.41 5.67
C ASN A 183 -0.25 -1.91 5.86
N VAL A 184 -1.28 -2.34 6.61
CA VAL A 184 -1.49 -3.77 6.88
C VAL A 184 -1.67 -4.55 5.58
N LEU A 185 -2.50 -4.07 4.65
CA LEU A 185 -2.78 -4.80 3.41
C LEU A 185 -1.58 -4.88 2.47
N VAL A 186 -0.87 -3.76 2.22
CA VAL A 186 0.31 -3.74 1.33
C VAL A 186 1.36 -4.75 1.81
N PHE A 187 1.75 -4.66 3.08
CA PHE A 187 2.79 -5.54 3.62
C PHE A 187 2.31 -6.99 3.74
N THR A 188 1.04 -7.23 4.06
CA THR A 188 0.47 -8.58 4.12
C THR A 188 0.48 -9.23 2.75
N LEU A 189 0.04 -8.54 1.70
CA LEU A 189 0.02 -9.09 0.33
C LEU A 189 1.43 -9.37 -0.18
N ALA A 190 2.39 -8.49 0.09
CA ALA A 190 3.79 -8.71 -0.23
C ALA A 190 4.35 -9.95 0.48
N SER A 191 4.03 -10.14 1.77
CA SER A 191 4.41 -11.34 2.53
C SER A 191 3.75 -12.62 1.98
N TRP A 192 2.56 -12.49 1.38
CA TRP A 192 1.82 -13.61 0.82
C TRP A 192 2.48 -14.14 -0.46
N ILE A 193 3.07 -13.27 -1.29
CA ILE A 193 3.87 -13.70 -2.46
C ILE A 193 5.03 -14.58 -2.00
N ASN A 194 5.79 -14.14 -0.99
CA ASN A 194 6.93 -14.88 -0.48
C ASN A 194 6.51 -16.23 0.11
N SER A 195 5.51 -16.23 0.99
CA SER A 195 5.05 -17.48 1.61
C SER A 195 4.42 -18.45 0.61
N THR A 196 3.65 -17.97 -0.37
CA THR A 196 3.06 -18.82 -1.42
C THR A 196 4.13 -19.41 -2.33
N SER A 197 5.12 -18.61 -2.73
CA SER A 197 6.22 -19.09 -3.56
C SER A 197 7.04 -20.14 -2.82
N LYS A 198 7.31 -19.95 -1.51
CA LYS A 198 8.05 -20.91 -0.68
C LYS A 198 7.30 -22.23 -0.54
N GLU A 199 6.02 -22.18 -0.16
CA GLU A 199 5.16 -23.36 -0.05
C GLU A 199 5.10 -24.13 -1.36
N MET A 200 4.98 -23.42 -2.49
CA MET A 200 4.92 -24.02 -3.82
C MET A 200 6.23 -24.73 -4.17
N LEU A 201 7.39 -24.09 -3.96
CA LEU A 201 8.71 -24.68 -4.23
C LEU A 201 8.97 -25.91 -3.36
N GLU A 202 8.59 -25.90 -2.08
CA GLU A 202 8.72 -27.04 -1.18
C GLU A 202 7.84 -28.22 -1.61
N LYS A 203 6.58 -27.96 -1.99
CA LYS A 203 5.68 -29.00 -2.53
C LYS A 203 6.21 -29.55 -3.84
N PHE A 204 6.72 -28.69 -4.71
CA PHE A 204 7.30 -29.10 -5.99
C PHE A 204 8.56 -29.93 -5.80
N GLY A 205 9.46 -29.55 -4.88
CA GLY A 205 10.65 -30.32 -4.53
C GLY A 205 10.31 -31.72 -4.00
N ARG A 206 9.26 -31.83 -3.16
CA ARG A 206 8.73 -33.12 -2.70
C ARG A 206 8.18 -33.96 -3.85
N GLN A 207 7.38 -33.38 -4.74
CA GLN A 207 6.84 -34.08 -5.91
C GLN A 207 7.94 -34.61 -6.83
N VAL A 208 8.95 -33.78 -7.14
CA VAL A 208 10.12 -34.19 -7.95
C VAL A 208 10.91 -35.32 -7.27
N ALA A 209 10.91 -35.39 -5.94
CA ALA A 209 11.51 -36.51 -5.23
C ALA A 209 10.75 -37.84 -5.43
N HIS A 210 9.47 -37.83 -5.76
CA HIS A 210 8.70 -39.05 -6.03
C HIS A 210 8.72 -39.49 -7.50
N VAL A 211 9.22 -38.66 -8.43
CA VAL A 211 9.30 -39.02 -9.85
C VAL A 211 10.47 -40.00 -10.08
N GLY A 212 10.16 -41.23 -10.48
CA GLY A 212 11.16 -42.22 -10.91
C GLY A 212 11.74 -41.90 -12.31
N GLY A 213 13.00 -42.26 -12.55
CA GLY A 213 13.62 -42.22 -13.90
C GLY A 213 15.01 -41.57 -13.99
N LYS A 214 15.71 -41.83 -15.10
CA LYS A 214 16.98 -41.18 -15.46
C LYS A 214 16.73 -39.67 -15.63
N GLY A 215 17.43 -38.84 -14.86
CA GLY A 215 17.28 -37.36 -14.89
C GLY A 215 16.65 -36.72 -13.65
N ARG A 216 16.17 -37.51 -12.68
CA ARG A 216 15.65 -37.00 -11.39
C ARG A 216 16.66 -36.15 -10.63
N ALA A 217 17.92 -36.61 -10.55
CA ALA A 217 18.98 -35.90 -9.82
C ALA A 217 19.22 -34.50 -10.39
N TYR A 218 19.23 -34.37 -11.72
CA TYR A 218 19.34 -33.09 -12.40
C TYR A 218 18.14 -32.19 -12.10
N LEU A 219 16.92 -32.71 -12.24
CA LEU A 219 15.70 -31.95 -11.97
C LEU A 219 15.61 -31.48 -10.50
N ARG A 220 16.03 -32.32 -9.55
CA ARG A 220 16.08 -31.97 -8.13
C ARG A 220 17.05 -30.82 -7.87
N LYS A 221 18.26 -30.87 -8.46
CA LYS A 221 19.22 -29.77 -8.38
C LYS A 221 18.66 -28.49 -8.99
N GLU A 222 17.94 -28.61 -10.11
CA GLU A 222 17.31 -27.47 -10.77
C GLU A 222 16.21 -26.83 -9.91
N VAL A 223 15.37 -27.63 -9.24
CA VAL A 223 14.37 -27.10 -8.29
C VAL A 223 15.02 -26.47 -7.07
N GLN A 224 16.09 -27.07 -6.53
CA GLN A 224 16.84 -26.50 -5.42
C GLN A 224 17.52 -25.17 -5.78
N SER A 225 17.85 -24.97 -7.06
CA SER A 225 18.40 -23.69 -7.56
C SER A 225 17.36 -22.58 -7.70
N LEU A 226 16.05 -22.89 -7.61
CA LEU A 226 15.00 -21.89 -7.70
C LEU A 226 14.91 -21.11 -6.40
N ASN A 227 15.06 -19.79 -6.51
CA ASN A 227 14.88 -18.88 -5.39
C ASN A 227 13.40 -18.56 -5.19
N CYS A 228 13.03 -18.37 -3.93
CA CYS A 228 11.71 -17.87 -3.59
C CYS A 228 11.54 -16.42 -4.04
N MET A 229 10.38 -16.09 -4.63
CA MET A 229 10.04 -14.74 -5.03
C MET A 229 9.76 -13.88 -3.80
N LYS A 230 10.30 -12.67 -3.75
CA LYS A 230 10.20 -11.78 -2.59
C LYS A 230 10.14 -10.33 -3.04
N ILE A 231 9.17 -9.59 -2.52
CA ILE A 231 9.15 -8.15 -2.74
C ILE A 231 10.21 -7.51 -1.85
N LYS A 232 11.16 -6.83 -2.49
CA LYS A 232 12.29 -6.22 -1.79
C LYS A 232 11.94 -4.82 -1.28
N PHE A 233 12.49 -4.51 -0.12
CA PHE A 233 12.41 -3.23 0.55
C PHE A 233 13.83 -2.72 0.83
N GLY A 234 14.38 -1.89 -0.05
CA GLY A 234 15.78 -1.48 0.04
C GLY A 234 16.70 -2.73 0.01
N THR A 235 17.56 -2.85 1.02
CA THR A 235 18.42 -4.04 1.18
C THR A 235 17.69 -5.24 1.81
N ASN A 236 16.50 -5.03 2.37
CA ASN A 236 15.70 -6.04 3.06
C ASN A 236 14.55 -6.57 2.19
N PHE A 237 13.74 -7.47 2.75
CA PHE A 237 12.51 -7.97 2.12
C PHE A 237 11.34 -7.88 3.11
N ILE A 238 10.13 -7.79 2.57
CA ILE A 238 8.91 -7.74 3.39
C ILE A 238 8.57 -9.15 3.85
N ASP A 239 8.55 -9.36 5.16
CA ASP A 239 8.13 -10.62 5.77
C ASP A 239 6.79 -10.43 6.50
N ARG A 240 6.20 -11.53 6.99
CA ARG A 240 4.92 -11.53 7.73
C ARG A 240 4.95 -10.65 8.99
N GLY A 241 6.12 -10.42 9.57
CA GLY A 241 6.30 -9.55 10.74
C GLY A 241 6.43 -8.06 10.41
N THR A 242 6.72 -7.68 9.15
CA THR A 242 6.93 -6.28 8.76
C THR A 242 5.73 -5.37 9.06
N PRO A 243 4.46 -5.74 8.80
CA PRO A 243 3.33 -4.88 9.16
C PRO A 243 3.28 -4.58 10.67
N LEU A 244 3.53 -5.58 11.52
CA LEU A 244 3.54 -5.42 12.98
C LEU A 244 4.66 -4.48 13.45
N VAL A 245 5.86 -4.63 12.87
CA VAL A 245 7.01 -3.76 13.18
C VAL A 245 6.71 -2.30 12.83
N ILE A 246 6.13 -2.05 11.65
CA ILE A 246 5.77 -0.70 11.20
C ILE A 246 4.67 -0.11 12.07
N GLN A 247 3.65 -0.89 12.42
CA GLN A 247 2.59 -0.43 13.32
C GLN A 247 3.12 -0.11 14.72
N ASN A 248 3.98 -0.96 15.28
CA ASN A 248 4.62 -0.69 16.56
C ASN A 248 5.49 0.58 16.52
N PHE A 249 6.20 0.80 15.41
CA PHE A 249 6.95 2.04 15.19
C PHE A 249 6.03 3.27 15.19
N CYS A 250 4.92 3.24 14.43
CA CYS A 250 3.95 4.34 14.42
C CYS A 250 3.38 4.64 15.81
N LEU A 251 3.03 3.60 16.56
CA LEU A 251 2.51 3.73 17.93
C LEU A 251 3.57 4.32 18.88
N ALA A 252 4.80 3.80 18.85
CA ALA A 252 5.89 4.26 19.72
C ALA A 252 6.26 5.74 19.46
N GLN A 253 6.33 6.14 18.19
CA GLN A 253 6.59 7.54 17.82
C GLN A 253 5.45 8.46 18.25
N THR A 254 4.20 8.03 18.06
CA THR A 254 3.03 8.80 18.51
C THR A 254 3.04 8.97 20.03
N MET A 255 3.28 7.91 20.80
CA MET A 255 3.38 7.99 22.26
C MET A 255 4.50 8.93 22.70
N SER A 256 5.65 8.91 22.02
CA SER A 256 6.76 9.84 22.30
C SER A 256 6.34 11.30 22.09
N LEU A 257 5.64 11.61 21.00
CA LEU A 257 5.12 12.96 20.74
C LEU A 257 4.08 13.40 21.78
N VAL A 258 3.19 12.49 22.20
CA VAL A 258 2.20 12.75 23.26
C VAL A 258 2.90 13.09 24.59
N LEU A 259 3.91 12.31 24.97
CA LEU A 259 4.69 12.53 26.20
C LEU A 259 5.47 13.86 26.16
N ILE A 260 6.04 14.23 25.02
CA ILE A 260 6.72 15.53 24.86
C ILE A 260 5.72 16.68 25.04
N ARG A 261 4.51 16.56 24.51
CA ARG A 261 3.45 17.57 24.68
C ARG A 261 2.99 17.68 26.12
N SER A 262 2.74 16.56 26.81
CA SER A 262 2.32 16.58 28.21
C SER A 262 3.39 17.15 29.14
N SER A 263 4.67 16.83 28.89
CA SER A 263 5.80 17.40 29.64
C SER A 263 5.89 18.93 29.50
N LYS A 264 5.59 19.48 28.31
CA LYS A 264 5.55 20.93 28.10
C LYS A 264 4.35 21.61 28.75
N ALA A 265 3.23 20.93 28.93
CA ALA A 265 2.03 21.50 29.57
C ALA A 265 2.19 21.71 31.09
N HIS A 266 3.20 21.08 31.71
CA HIS A 266 3.52 21.25 33.13
C HIS A 266 4.57 22.33 33.43
N LYS A 267 5.09 23.01 32.39
CA LYS A 267 5.98 24.18 32.53
C LYS A 267 5.20 25.45 32.20
#